data_AF-A0A496W6W0-F1
#
_entry.id   AF-A0A496W6W0-F1
#
_cell.length_a   1.000
_cell.length_b   1.000
_cell.length_c   1.000
_cell.angle_alpha   90.00
_cell.angle_beta   90.00
_cell.angle_gamma   90.00
#
_symmetry.space_group_name_H-M   'P 1'
#
loop_
_entity.id
_entity.type
_entity.pdbx_description
1 polymer ?
#
loop_
_entity_poly.entity_id
_entity_poly.type
_entity_poly.pdbx_seq_one_letter_code
_entity_poly.pdbx_strand_id
1 'polypeptide(L)'
;MLTVDDLHPKAMDLAEAGFLAQKKSQLEDAKMLFQKALELEKQAALLLSKDENAEPTRSILYRSAAALAYHGELYDLADELILEALSGYPPPEIKQELKALSESIIGKSQVPTSLQSN
;
A
#
# COMPACT_ATOMS: atom_id res chain seq x y z
N MET A 1 10.06 20.65 8.43
CA MET A 1 9.40 19.44 8.96
C MET A 1 8.44 18.98 7.88
N LEU A 2 8.55 17.74 7.39
CA LEU A 2 7.64 17.22 6.36
C LEU A 2 6.30 16.88 7.00
N THR A 3 5.20 17.21 6.33
CA THR A 3 3.83 16.92 6.77
C THR A 3 3.19 15.83 5.91
N VAL A 4 1.99 15.37 6.30
CA VAL A 4 1.16 14.49 5.47
C VAL A 4 0.90 15.14 4.10
N ASP A 5 0.64 16.45 4.07
CA ASP A 5 0.38 17.22 2.85
C ASP A 5 1.63 17.35 1.95
N ASP A 6 2.84 17.16 2.49
CA ASP A 6 4.07 17.11 1.70
C ASP A 6 4.37 15.71 1.15
N LEU A 7 3.98 14.67 1.89
CA LEU A 7 4.38 13.28 1.64
C LEU A 7 3.38 12.57 0.73
N HIS A 8 2.08 12.68 1.03
CA HIS A 8 1.03 11.96 0.30
C HIS A 8 0.97 12.36 -1.19
N PRO A 9 1.02 13.65 -1.59
CA PRO A 9 1.04 14.01 -3.01
C PRO A 9 2.26 13.46 -3.75
N LYS A 10 3.45 13.49 -3.13
CA LYS A 10 4.67 12.91 -3.73
C LYS A 10 4.57 11.40 -3.88
N ALA A 11 3.90 10.73 -2.95
CA ALA A 11 3.61 9.31 -3.07
C ALA A 11 2.69 9.03 -4.27
N MET A 12 1.65 9.86 -4.45
CA MET A 12 0.73 9.75 -5.59
C MET A 12 1.44 9.96 -6.94
N ASP A 13 2.32 10.95 -7.04
CA ASP A 13 3.12 11.19 -8.26
C ASP A 13 3.98 9.97 -8.63
N LEU A 14 4.63 9.36 -7.62
CA LEU A 14 5.44 8.16 -7.81
C LEU A 14 4.59 6.93 -8.15
N ALA A 15 3.43 6.79 -7.52
CA ALA A 15 2.47 5.72 -7.81
C ALA A 15 1.97 5.80 -9.26
N GLU A 16 1.59 7.00 -9.71
CA GLU A 16 1.18 7.25 -11.09
C GLU A 16 2.30 6.89 -12.08
N ALA A 17 3.53 7.32 -11.79
CA ALA A 17 4.70 6.95 -12.58
C ALA A 17 4.90 5.42 -12.61
N GLY A 18 4.70 4.73 -11.47
CA GLY A 18 4.77 3.27 -11.37
C GLY A 18 3.74 2.58 -12.25
N PHE A 19 2.49 3.03 -12.24
CA PHE A 19 1.45 2.50 -13.12
C PHE A 19 1.74 2.77 -14.60
N LEU A 20 2.31 3.93 -14.94
CA LEU A 20 2.75 4.23 -16.30
C LEU A 20 3.90 3.33 -16.76
N ALA A 21 4.87 3.05 -15.89
CA ALA A 21 5.96 2.11 -16.16
C ALA A 21 5.42 0.67 -16.37
N GLN A 22 4.46 0.24 -15.56
CA GLN A 22 3.80 -1.05 -15.71
C GLN A 22 3.07 -1.17 -17.08
N LYS A 23 2.36 -0.12 -17.50
CA LYS A 23 1.71 -0.06 -18.83
C LYS A 23 2.72 -0.12 -19.99
N LYS A 24 3.96 0.30 -19.76
CA LYS A 24 5.07 0.20 -20.72
C LYS A 24 5.86 -1.11 -20.60
N SER A 25 5.38 -2.07 -19.80
CA SER A 25 6.05 -3.34 -19.48
C SER A 25 7.42 -3.18 -18.79
N GLN A 26 7.67 -2.02 -18.17
CA GLN A 26 8.88 -1.75 -17.40
C GLN A 26 8.67 -2.19 -15.95
N LEU A 27 8.57 -3.50 -15.73
CA LEU A 27 8.09 -4.07 -14.47
C LEU A 27 9.01 -3.75 -13.28
N GLU A 28 10.33 -3.83 -13.45
CA GLU A 28 11.28 -3.52 -12.36
C GLU A 28 11.26 -2.04 -11.98
N ASP A 29 11.16 -1.14 -12.96
CA ASP A 29 11.01 0.30 -12.71
C ASP A 29 9.70 0.59 -11.97
N ALA A 30 8.61 -0.06 -12.37
CA ALA A 30 7.31 0.06 -11.71
C ALA A 30 7.41 -0.37 -10.24
N LYS A 31 8.02 -1.53 -9.95
CA LYS A 31 8.23 -2.02 -8.57
C LYS A 31 9.02 -1.01 -7.73
N MET A 32 10.13 -0.49 -8.26
CA MET A 32 10.92 0.52 -7.54
C MET A 32 10.14 1.81 -7.28
N LEU A 33 9.29 2.23 -8.21
CA LEU A 33 8.43 3.41 -8.05
C LEU A 33 7.36 3.18 -6.98
N PHE A 34 6.70 2.02 -6.99
CA PHE A 34 5.74 1.65 -5.96
C PHE A 34 6.38 1.54 -4.57
N GLN A 35 7.59 1.02 -4.46
CA GLN A 35 8.34 0.96 -3.20
C GLN A 35 8.64 2.36 -2.65
N LYS A 36 9.04 3.30 -3.51
CA LYS A 36 9.28 4.69 -3.08
C LYS A 36 7.98 5.38 -2.66
N ALA A 37 6.90 5.18 -3.40
CA ALA A 37 5.59 5.72 -3.05
C ALA A 37 5.08 5.16 -1.71
N LEU A 38 5.22 3.84 -1.53
CA LEU A 38 4.88 3.13 -0.29
C LEU A 38 5.57 3.75 0.93
N GLU A 39 6.86 4.00 0.84
CA GLU A 39 7.63 4.53 1.96
C GLU A 39 7.13 5.93 2.38
N LEU A 40 6.74 6.76 1.41
CA LEU A 40 6.16 8.07 1.68
C LEU A 40 4.78 7.97 2.35
N GLU A 41 3.91 7.06 1.90
CA GLU A 41 2.59 6.84 2.53
C GLU A 41 2.72 6.32 3.95
N LYS A 42 3.64 5.37 4.16
CA LYS A 42 3.93 4.83 5.49
C LYS A 42 4.45 5.94 6.41
N GLN A 43 5.37 6.77 5.94
CA GLN A 43 5.85 7.92 6.71
C GLN A 43 4.72 8.89 7.04
N ALA A 44 3.85 9.23 6.07
CA ALA A 44 2.70 10.09 6.30
C ALA A 44 1.75 9.51 7.36
N ALA A 45 1.48 8.21 7.28
CA ALA A 45 0.62 7.52 8.24
C ALA A 45 1.22 7.49 9.66
N LEU A 46 2.56 7.38 9.77
CA LEU A 46 3.28 7.41 11.05
C LEU A 46 3.31 8.79 11.70
N LEU A 47 3.07 9.87 10.95
CA LEU A 47 2.92 11.22 11.52
C LEU A 47 1.58 11.40 12.25
N LEU A 48 0.63 10.49 12.02
CA LEU A 48 -0.70 10.54 12.62
C LEU A 48 -0.78 9.61 13.83
N SER A 49 -1.45 10.09 14.88
CA SER A 49 -1.70 9.30 16.08
C SER A 49 -2.67 8.14 15.81
N LYS A 50 -2.53 7.06 16.57
CA LYS A 50 -3.42 5.89 16.48
C LYS A 50 -4.64 6.10 17.38
N ASP A 51 -5.44 7.11 17.07
CA ASP A 51 -6.70 7.42 17.75
C ASP A 51 -7.78 7.84 16.76
N GLU A 52 -9.03 7.91 17.23
CA GLU A 52 -10.20 8.20 16.38
C GLU A 52 -10.14 9.55 15.66
N ASN A 53 -9.42 10.56 16.20
CA ASN A 53 -9.37 11.90 15.59
C ASN A 53 -8.49 11.95 14.35
N ALA A 54 -7.55 11.01 14.22
CA ALA A 54 -6.68 10.90 13.06
C ALA A 54 -7.35 10.14 11.89
N GLU A 55 -8.51 9.55 12.13
CA GLU A 55 -9.25 8.79 11.13
C GLU A 55 -10.27 9.69 10.40
N PRO A 56 -10.53 9.45 9.11
CA PRO A 56 -10.10 8.29 8.32
C PRO A 56 -8.70 8.43 7.69
N THR A 57 -8.04 9.57 7.86
CA THR A 57 -6.80 9.89 7.14
C THR A 57 -5.72 8.84 7.40
N ARG A 58 -5.47 8.45 8.66
CA ARG A 58 -4.47 7.44 9.00
C ARG A 58 -4.73 6.11 8.30
N SER A 59 -5.95 5.59 8.35
CA SER A 59 -6.30 4.32 7.69
C SER A 59 -6.30 4.40 6.17
N ILE A 60 -6.65 5.54 5.57
CA ILE A 60 -6.52 5.76 4.13
C ILE A 60 -5.05 5.69 3.70
N LEU A 61 -4.14 6.32 4.45
CA LEU A 61 -2.70 6.31 4.14
C LEU A 61 -2.12 4.90 4.26
N TYR A 62 -2.45 4.15 5.33
CA TYR A 62 -2.02 2.75 5.45
C TYR A 62 -2.62 1.84 4.38
N ARG A 63 -3.89 2.05 3.99
CA ARG A 63 -4.51 1.30 2.88
C ARG A 63 -3.81 1.62 1.56
N SER A 64 -3.46 2.88 1.32
CA SER A 64 -2.68 3.31 0.15
C SER A 64 -1.30 2.63 0.14
N ALA A 65 -0.58 2.70 1.27
CA ALA A 65 0.69 2.03 1.47
C ALA A 65 0.60 0.52 1.15
N ALA A 66 -0.39 -0.18 1.70
CA ALA A 66 -0.59 -1.60 1.47
C ALA A 66 -0.86 -1.92 -0.01
N ALA A 67 -1.66 -1.10 -0.70
CA ALA A 67 -1.93 -1.28 -2.13
C ALA A 67 -0.66 -1.09 -2.97
N LEU A 68 0.18 -0.11 -2.63
CA LEU A 68 1.47 0.11 -3.29
C LEU A 68 2.44 -1.05 -3.02
N ALA A 69 2.48 -1.57 -1.79
CA ALA A 69 3.26 -2.77 -1.46
C ALA A 69 2.79 -3.98 -2.29
N TYR A 70 1.48 -4.20 -2.43
CA TYR A 70 0.93 -5.25 -3.29
C TYR A 70 1.35 -5.10 -4.76
N HIS A 71 1.27 -3.88 -5.32
CA HIS A 71 1.73 -3.61 -6.69
C HIS A 71 3.24 -3.75 -6.86
N GLY A 72 4.01 -3.50 -5.81
CA GLY A 72 5.45 -3.75 -5.74
C GLY A 72 5.83 -5.20 -5.44
N GLU A 73 4.87 -6.13 -5.38
CA GLU A 73 5.03 -7.55 -5.02
C GLU A 73 5.63 -7.78 -3.62
N LEU A 74 5.50 -6.81 -2.72
CA LEU A 74 5.89 -6.89 -1.31
C LEU A 74 4.72 -7.38 -0.45
N TYR A 75 4.29 -8.61 -0.68
CA TYR A 75 3.05 -9.17 -0.11
C TYR A 75 3.05 -9.24 1.42
N ASP A 76 4.15 -9.67 2.04
CA ASP A 76 4.25 -9.74 3.51
C ASP A 76 4.10 -8.35 4.14
N LEU A 77 4.79 -7.36 3.57
CA LEU A 77 4.71 -5.98 4.03
C LEU A 77 3.31 -5.38 3.79
N ALA A 78 2.66 -5.73 2.68
CA ALA A 78 1.29 -5.30 2.41
C ALA A 78 0.33 -5.80 3.50
N ASP A 79 0.48 -7.06 3.94
CA ASP A 79 -0.34 -7.62 5.02
C ASP A 79 -0.04 -6.96 6.37
N GLU A 80 1.23 -6.73 6.70
CA GLU A 80 1.64 -5.99 7.91
C GLU A 80 1.00 -4.59 7.98
N LEU A 81 0.98 -3.85 6.86
CA LEU A 81 0.38 -2.52 6.77
C LEU A 81 -1.14 -2.56 6.94
N ILE A 82 -1.79 -3.60 6.42
CA ILE A 82 -3.23 -3.82 6.62
C ILE A 82 -3.54 -4.06 8.10
N LEU A 83 -2.76 -4.91 8.78
CA LEU A 83 -2.93 -5.16 10.20
C LEU A 83 -2.71 -3.90 11.05
N GLU A 84 -1.73 -3.07 10.68
CA GLU A 84 -1.47 -1.79 11.36
C GLU A 84 -2.61 -0.78 11.14
N ALA A 85 -3.24 -0.77 9.96
CA ALA A 85 -4.45 0.02 9.72
C ALA A 85 -5.62 -0.48 10.59
N LEU A 86 -5.90 -1.79 10.56
CA LEU A 86 -7.03 -2.42 11.24
C LEU A 86 -6.97 -2.35 12.77
N SER A 87 -5.77 -2.27 13.34
CA SER A 87 -5.58 -2.11 14.78
C SER A 87 -5.82 -0.68 15.29
N GLY A 88 -6.07 0.29 14.41
CA GLY A 88 -6.57 1.63 14.76
C GLY A 88 -8.09 1.70 14.79
N TYR A 89 -8.64 2.82 14.29
CA TYR A 89 -10.08 3.07 14.24
C TYR A 89 -10.62 3.26 12.81
N PRO A 90 -10.26 2.40 11.82
CA PRO A 90 -10.71 2.61 10.46
C PRO A 90 -12.24 2.57 10.36
N PRO A 91 -12.86 3.46 9.58
CA PRO A 91 -14.29 3.43 9.35
C PRO A 91 -14.70 2.15 8.58
N PRO A 92 -15.98 1.76 8.62
CA PRO A 92 -16.45 0.50 8.04
C PRO A 92 -16.08 0.30 6.57
N GLU A 93 -16.13 1.36 5.76
CA GLU A 93 -15.82 1.33 4.33
C GLU A 93 -14.35 0.98 4.11
N ILE A 94 -13.44 1.64 4.85
CA ILE A 94 -12.00 1.39 4.76
C ILE A 94 -11.64 0.00 5.30
N LYS A 95 -12.33 -0.47 6.36
CA LYS A 95 -12.17 -1.86 6.84
C LYS A 95 -12.51 -2.88 5.75
N GLN A 96 -13.55 -2.63 4.94
CA GLN A 96 -13.91 -3.53 3.85
C GLN A 96 -12.85 -3.53 2.75
N GLU A 97 -12.35 -2.37 2.36
CA GLU A 97 -11.27 -2.25 1.37
C GLU A 97 -9.98 -2.96 1.83
N LEU A 98 -9.60 -2.78 3.10
CA LEU A 98 -8.45 -3.45 3.71
C LEU A 98 -8.59 -4.98 3.68
N LYS A 99 -9.77 -5.51 3.99
CA LYS A 99 -10.04 -6.95 3.94
C LYS A 99 -9.99 -7.49 2.52
N ALA A 100 -10.61 -6.80 1.57
CA ALA A 100 -10.56 -7.19 0.16
C ALA A 100 -9.12 -7.21 -0.40
N LEU A 101 -8.28 -6.28 0.05
CA LEU A 101 -6.85 -6.28 -0.30
C LEU A 101 -6.11 -7.45 0.33
N SER A 102 -6.36 -7.78 1.61
CA SER A 102 -5.77 -8.95 2.28
C SER A 102 -6.16 -10.27 1.57
N GLU A 103 -7.41 -10.43 1.14
CA GLU A 103 -7.84 -11.57 0.34
C GLU A 103 -7.06 -11.68 -0.99
N SER A 104 -6.81 -10.55 -1.64
CA SER A 104 -6.00 -10.49 -2.87
C SER A 104 -4.55 -10.89 -2.62
N ILE A 105 -3.97 -10.50 -1.50
CA ILE A 105 -2.60 -10.87 -1.07
C ILE A 105 -2.49 -12.37 -0.82
N ILE A 106 -3.45 -12.97 -0.11
CA ILE A 106 -3.48 -14.41 0.16
C ILE A 106 -3.52 -15.19 -1.16
N GLY A 107 -4.36 -14.75 -2.11
CA GLY A 107 -4.45 -15.36 -3.43
C GLY A 107 -3.14 -15.33 -4.23
N LYS A 108 -2.27 -14.34 -4.01
CA LYS A 108 -0.95 -14.23 -4.66
C LYS A 108 0.15 -14.99 -3.92
N SER A 109 0.10 -15.00 -2.58
CA SER A 109 1.09 -15.65 -1.72
C SER A 109 0.97 -17.18 -1.76
N GLN A 110 -0.21 -17.71 -2.08
CA GLN A 110 -0.46 -19.16 -2.17
C GLN A 110 -0.19 -19.77 -3.55
N VAL A 111 0.20 -19.00 -4.58
CA VAL A 111 0.54 -19.58 -5.89
C VAL A 111 1.93 -20.23 -5.76
N PRO A 112 2.05 -21.57 -5.72
CA PRO A 112 3.35 -22.19 -5.73
C PRO A 112 3.91 -22.02 -7.14
N THR A 113 5.16 -21.57 -7.25
CA THR A 113 5.93 -21.45 -8.50
C THR A 113 6.15 -22.79 -9.23
N SER A 114 5.38 -23.84 -8.94
CA SER A 114 5.54 -25.19 -9.52
C SER A 114 4.74 -25.48 -10.79
N LEU A 115 4.15 -24.47 -11.47
CA LEU A 115 3.45 -24.69 -12.74
C LEU A 115 3.90 -23.76 -13.88
N GLN A 116 5.20 -23.46 -13.94
CA GLN A 116 5.85 -23.02 -15.19
C GLN A 116 6.86 -24.07 -15.64
N SER A 117 6.37 -25.24 -16.07
CA SER A 117 7.14 -26.24 -16.83
C SER A 117 6.18 -27.23 -17.51
N ASN A 118 5.73 -26.90 -18.72
CA ASN A 118 5.65 -27.79 -19.90
C ASN A 118 5.03 -27.07 -21.09
#